data_AF-A0A7K9PTX3-F1
#
_entry.id   AF-A0A7K9PTX3-F1
#
_cell.length_a   1.000
_cell.length_b   1.000
_cell.length_c   1.000
_cell.angle_alpha   90.00
_cell.angle_beta   90.00
_cell.angle_gamma   90.00
#
_symmetry.space_group_name_H-M   'P 1'
#
loop_
_entity.id
_entity.type
_entity.pdbx_description
1 polymer ?
#
loop_
_entity_poly.entity_id
_entity_poly.type
_entity_poly.pdbx_seq_one_letter_code
_entity_poly.pdbx_strand_id
1 'polypeptide(L)'
;IPQKPQMFGHEQPIDEEKVARLACRSSGSKPAARLRWTKGNRELRDSGVEVVEDPNGKTFTVTSRVEFRVTKEDNEAEVTCTVEHESLQNSERSTTQKLQVHCMWRGTFWGGWGLRRPHPGPSVLTPVPSLSPQEFLWEKEGSDAPLQLSSDSVLIFPFLNKSDSGTYVCTATSSMGSVVAKYNLDVSGE
;
A
#
# COMPACT_ATOMS: atom_id res chain seq x y z
N ILE A 1 -25.76 8.33 -23.91
CA ILE A 1 -25.08 8.78 -22.67
C ILE A 1 -24.10 7.68 -22.25
N PRO A 2 -22.83 7.99 -21.95
CA PRO A 2 -21.83 6.99 -21.62
C PRO A 2 -22.26 6.17 -20.38
N GLN A 3 -22.01 4.87 -20.36
CA GLN A 3 -22.31 4.02 -19.22
C GLN A 3 -21.33 4.26 -18.05
N LYS A 4 -21.63 3.69 -16.88
CA LYS A 4 -20.70 3.74 -15.74
C LYS A 4 -19.42 2.96 -16.13
N PRO A 5 -18.23 3.53 -15.93
CA PRO A 5 -17.00 2.85 -16.28
C PRO A 5 -16.80 1.59 -15.42
N GLN A 6 -16.15 0.59 -15.98
CA GLN A 6 -15.74 -0.62 -15.27
C GLN A 6 -14.22 -0.70 -15.22
N MET A 7 -13.65 -1.01 -14.06
CA MET A 7 -12.21 -1.18 -13.87
C MET A 7 -11.80 -2.66 -13.85
N PHE A 8 -10.66 -2.95 -14.49
CA PHE A 8 -10.06 -4.28 -14.66
C PHE A 8 -8.55 -4.22 -14.38
N GLY A 9 -7.91 -5.38 -14.23
CA GLY A 9 -6.45 -5.47 -14.01
C GLY A 9 -5.99 -5.16 -12.60
N HIS A 10 -6.90 -5.10 -11.62
CA HIS A 10 -6.56 -4.89 -10.21
C HIS A 10 -6.00 -6.17 -9.57
N GLU A 11 -4.74 -6.50 -9.82
CA GLU A 11 -4.08 -7.64 -9.17
C GLU A 11 -3.75 -7.28 -7.72
N GLN A 12 -4.65 -7.57 -6.78
CA GLN A 12 -4.43 -7.29 -5.36
C GLN A 12 -4.04 -8.55 -4.57
N PRO A 13 -3.13 -8.45 -3.59
CA PRO A 13 -2.33 -7.27 -3.23
C PRO A 13 -1.13 -7.04 -4.19
N ILE A 14 -0.73 -5.78 -4.39
CA ILE A 14 0.42 -5.41 -5.23
C ILE A 14 1.64 -5.18 -4.33
N ASP A 15 2.78 -5.81 -4.62
CA ASP A 15 3.99 -5.53 -3.85
C ASP A 15 4.49 -4.09 -4.05
N GLU A 16 5.04 -3.51 -2.98
CA GLU A 16 5.74 -2.22 -3.04
C GLU A 16 6.83 -2.23 -4.14
N GLU A 17 7.04 -1.07 -4.76
CA GLU A 17 7.98 -0.81 -5.85
C GLU A 17 7.64 -1.49 -7.20
N LYS A 18 6.63 -2.36 -7.25
CA LYS A 18 6.08 -2.90 -8.50
C LYS A 18 5.20 -1.88 -9.21
N VAL A 19 4.92 -2.17 -10.49
CA VAL A 19 4.08 -1.33 -11.35
C VAL A 19 2.66 -1.88 -11.34
N ALA A 20 1.69 -1.08 -10.89
CA ALA A 20 0.27 -1.39 -10.99
C ALA A 20 -0.22 -1.14 -12.42
N ARG A 21 -1.02 -2.04 -12.98
CA ARG A 21 -1.56 -1.94 -14.35
C ARG A 21 -3.08 -2.02 -14.31
N LEU A 22 -3.75 -0.88 -14.37
CA LEU A 22 -5.22 -0.81 -14.31
C LEU A 22 -5.79 -0.43 -15.67
N ALA A 23 -6.94 -1.01 -16.00
CA ALA A 23 -7.69 -0.68 -17.21
C ALA A 23 -9.10 -0.25 -16.84
N CYS A 24 -9.64 0.75 -17.53
CA CYS A 24 -10.98 1.28 -17.32
C CYS A 24 -11.70 1.35 -18.66
N ARG A 25 -12.93 0.84 -18.72
CA ARG A 25 -13.73 0.78 -19.95
C ARG A 25 -15.10 1.44 -19.76
N SER A 26 -15.50 2.25 -20.73
CA SER A 26 -16.83 2.88 -20.79
C SER A 26 -17.40 2.83 -22.20
N SER A 27 -18.67 2.45 -22.33
CA SER A 27 -19.40 2.25 -23.59
C SER A 27 -20.57 3.23 -23.75
N GLY A 28 -21.09 3.40 -24.98
CA GLY A 28 -22.33 4.17 -25.22
C GLY A 28 -22.17 5.68 -25.32
N SER A 29 -20.96 6.16 -25.68
CA SER A 29 -20.64 7.58 -25.85
C SER A 29 -20.67 8.03 -27.33
N LYS A 30 -21.11 9.25 -27.60
CA LYS A 30 -20.97 9.90 -28.91
C LYS A 30 -20.96 11.44 -28.70
N PRO A 31 -19.85 12.13 -29.00
CA PRO A 31 -18.55 11.60 -29.46
C PRO A 31 -17.87 10.67 -28.44
N ALA A 32 -16.76 10.03 -28.81
CA ALA A 32 -16.04 9.14 -27.88
C ALA A 32 -15.68 9.88 -26.58
N ALA A 33 -16.08 9.32 -25.43
CA ALA A 33 -15.84 9.94 -24.12
C ALA A 33 -14.35 9.88 -23.73
N ARG A 34 -13.91 10.84 -22.90
CA ARG A 34 -12.54 10.83 -22.35
C ARG A 34 -12.55 10.20 -20.96
N LEU A 35 -11.58 9.36 -20.65
CA LEU A 35 -11.41 8.74 -19.34
C LEU A 35 -10.25 9.41 -18.60
N ARG A 36 -10.50 9.86 -17.38
CA ARG A 36 -9.53 10.55 -16.53
C ARG A 36 -9.23 9.70 -15.28
N TRP A 37 -7.96 9.52 -14.97
CA TRP A 37 -7.50 8.73 -13.83
C TRP A 37 -7.03 9.62 -12.69
N THR A 38 -7.51 9.36 -11.49
CA THR A 38 -7.09 10.01 -10.25
C THR A 38 -6.72 8.96 -9.20
N LYS A 39 -5.70 9.23 -8.40
CA LYS A 39 -5.25 8.40 -7.28
C LYS A 39 -5.13 9.27 -6.05
N GLY A 40 -6.04 9.08 -5.09
CA GLY A 40 -6.27 10.04 -4.02
C GLY A 40 -6.50 11.44 -4.62
N ASN A 41 -5.61 12.38 -4.31
CA ASN A 41 -5.65 13.76 -4.81
C ASN A 41 -4.76 14.03 -6.04
N ARG A 42 -4.12 13.01 -6.62
CA ARG A 42 -3.19 13.19 -7.74
C ARG A 42 -3.74 12.62 -9.04
N GLU A 43 -3.71 13.41 -10.10
CA GLU A 43 -4.05 12.93 -11.45
C GLU A 43 -2.94 12.01 -12.00
N LEU A 44 -3.35 10.94 -12.66
CA LEU A 44 -2.45 9.97 -13.30
C LEU A 44 -2.50 10.14 -14.82
N ARG A 45 -1.35 9.92 -15.46
CA ARG A 45 -1.23 9.95 -16.91
C ARG A 45 -1.64 8.61 -17.51
N ASP A 46 -2.46 8.64 -18.55
CA ASP A 46 -2.79 7.44 -19.33
C ASP A 46 -1.54 6.85 -19.99
N SER A 47 -1.40 5.53 -19.91
CA SER A 47 -0.36 4.76 -20.61
C SER A 47 -0.85 4.32 -21.99
N GLY A 48 -2.17 4.21 -22.19
CA GLY A 48 -2.76 3.94 -23.49
C GLY A 48 -4.27 4.12 -23.50
N VAL A 49 -4.80 4.57 -24.65
CA VAL A 49 -6.24 4.76 -24.88
C VAL A 49 -6.63 4.05 -26.18
N GLU A 50 -7.67 3.24 -26.10
CA GLU A 50 -8.24 2.48 -27.21
C GLU A 50 -9.69 2.94 -27.41
N VAL A 51 -10.05 3.30 -28.63
CA VAL A 51 -11.41 3.71 -29.01
C VAL A 51 -11.92 2.74 -30.06
N VAL A 52 -13.04 2.10 -29.77
CA VAL A 52 -13.67 1.10 -30.65
C VAL A 52 -15.10 1.53 -30.91
N GLU A 53 -15.54 1.47 -32.17
CA GLU A 53 -16.94 1.69 -32.52
C GLU A 53 -17.79 0.49 -32.08
N ASP A 54 -18.91 0.76 -31.43
CA ASP A 54 -19.82 -0.29 -30.97
C ASP A 54 -20.46 -1.00 -32.18
N PRO A 55 -20.83 -2.30 -32.07
CA PRO A 55 -21.49 -3.05 -33.14
C PRO A 55 -22.76 -2.39 -33.70
N ASN A 56 -23.37 -1.51 -32.90
CA ASN A 56 -24.54 -0.73 -33.27
C ASN A 56 -24.24 0.39 -34.30
N GLY A 57 -22.96 0.72 -34.58
CA GLY A 57 -22.52 1.78 -35.49
C GLY A 57 -22.91 3.20 -35.06
N LYS A 58 -23.44 3.34 -33.83
CA LYS A 58 -24.06 4.58 -33.33
C LYS A 58 -23.31 5.20 -32.17
N THR A 59 -22.47 4.45 -31.47
CA THR A 59 -21.76 4.87 -30.26
C THR A 59 -20.35 4.29 -30.24
N PHE A 60 -19.50 4.83 -29.36
CA PHE A 60 -18.13 4.40 -29.15
C PHE A 60 -17.94 3.86 -27.73
N THR A 61 -17.09 2.84 -27.65
CA THR A 61 -16.52 2.29 -26.43
C THR A 61 -15.06 2.70 -26.31
N VAL A 62 -14.72 3.29 -25.18
CA VAL A 62 -13.38 3.79 -24.87
C VAL A 62 -12.80 2.97 -23.72
N THR A 63 -11.56 2.52 -23.89
CA THR A 63 -10.78 1.81 -22.87
C THR A 63 -9.49 2.57 -22.63
N SER A 64 -9.24 2.99 -21.39
CA SER A 64 -8.01 3.66 -20.98
C SER A 64 -7.23 2.75 -20.02
N ARG A 65 -5.91 2.76 -20.13
CA ARG A 65 -5.00 2.00 -19.28
C ARG A 65 -4.06 2.96 -18.56
N VAL A 66 -3.75 2.67 -17.31
CA VAL A 66 -2.83 3.45 -16.49
C VAL A 66 -1.79 2.53 -15.86
N GLU A 67 -0.55 3.00 -15.84
CA GLU A 67 0.57 2.32 -15.23
C GLU A 67 1.29 3.27 -14.29
N PHE A 68 1.45 2.89 -13.03
CA PHE A 68 2.17 3.69 -12.04
C PHE A 68 2.93 2.80 -11.07
N ARG A 69 4.03 3.34 -10.54
CA ARG A 69 4.80 2.66 -9.50
C ARG A 69 4.08 2.77 -8.17
N VAL A 70 3.92 1.64 -7.49
CA VAL A 70 3.26 1.55 -6.18
C VAL A 70 4.28 1.81 -5.07
N THR A 71 3.92 2.66 -4.12
CA THR A 71 4.69 2.94 -2.91
C THR A 71 3.93 2.47 -1.67
N LYS A 72 4.62 2.33 -0.54
CA LYS A 72 4.01 1.94 0.74
C LYS A 72 2.87 2.87 1.19
N GLU A 73 2.95 4.16 0.84
CA GLU A 73 1.95 5.17 1.16
C GLU A 73 0.66 5.00 0.35
N ASP A 74 0.69 4.16 -0.70
CA ASP A 74 -0.47 3.89 -1.54
C ASP A 74 -1.37 2.77 -0.98
N ASN A 75 -1.01 2.18 0.16
CA ASN A 75 -1.88 1.21 0.83
C ASN A 75 -3.20 1.88 1.22
N GLU A 76 -4.32 1.25 0.86
CA GLU A 76 -5.68 1.80 0.99
C GLU A 76 -5.98 3.05 0.15
N ALA A 77 -5.04 3.49 -0.70
CA ALA A 77 -5.29 4.60 -1.61
C ALA A 77 -6.37 4.25 -2.63
N GLU A 78 -7.21 5.23 -2.95
CA GLU A 78 -8.32 5.08 -3.88
C GLU A 78 -7.92 5.56 -5.28
N VAL A 79 -7.97 4.66 -6.26
CA VAL A 79 -7.80 4.98 -7.68
C VAL A 79 -9.17 5.09 -8.32
N THR A 80 -9.49 6.26 -8.84
CA THR A 80 -10.77 6.56 -9.48
C THR A 80 -10.59 6.79 -10.97
N CYS A 81 -11.45 6.17 -11.77
CA CYS A 81 -11.60 6.44 -13.20
C CYS A 81 -12.89 7.22 -13.42
N THR A 82 -12.80 8.43 -13.94
CA THR A 82 -13.93 9.33 -14.21
C THR A 82 -14.15 9.48 -15.71
N VAL A 83 -15.41 9.40 -16.13
CA VAL A 83 -15.83 9.65 -17.52
C VAL A 83 -16.12 11.13 -17.71
N GLU A 84 -15.47 11.73 -18.69
CA GLU A 84 -15.72 13.09 -19.16
C GLU A 84 -16.43 13.03 -20.51
N HIS A 85 -17.61 13.65 -20.58
CA HIS A 85 -18.39 13.76 -21.81
C HIS A 85 -19.37 14.94 -21.71
N GLU A 86 -19.61 15.63 -22.82
CA GLU A 86 -20.49 16.82 -22.87
C GLU A 86 -21.92 16.56 -22.40
N SER A 87 -22.39 15.31 -22.50
CA SER A 87 -23.74 14.92 -22.07
C SER A 87 -23.88 14.71 -20.56
N LEU A 88 -22.82 14.89 -19.76
CA LEU A 88 -22.78 14.60 -18.32
C LEU A 88 -22.88 15.87 -17.45
N GLN A 89 -23.50 16.95 -17.96
CA GLN A 89 -23.56 18.30 -17.36
C GLN A 89 -23.94 18.37 -15.87
N ASN A 90 -24.55 17.32 -15.29
CA ASN A 90 -24.83 17.22 -13.85
C ASN A 90 -24.80 15.77 -13.31
N SER A 91 -24.05 14.87 -13.96
CA SER A 91 -24.01 13.46 -13.56
C SER A 91 -22.64 12.87 -13.84
N GLU A 92 -21.75 12.96 -12.85
CA GLU A 92 -20.45 12.32 -12.95
C GLU A 92 -20.61 10.80 -12.96
N ARG A 93 -19.91 10.13 -13.89
CA ARG A 93 -19.79 8.68 -13.88
C ARG A 93 -18.36 8.31 -13.58
N SER A 94 -18.14 7.83 -12.37
CA SER A 94 -16.83 7.39 -11.89
C SER A 94 -16.92 6.00 -11.26
N THR A 95 -15.79 5.30 -11.24
CA THR A 95 -15.62 4.06 -10.48
C THR A 95 -14.30 4.11 -9.74
N THR A 96 -14.31 3.61 -8.51
CA THR A 96 -13.18 3.69 -7.59
C THR A 96 -12.74 2.31 -7.18
N GLN A 97 -11.42 2.10 -7.13
CA GLN A 97 -10.76 0.90 -6.68
C GLN A 97 -9.81 1.25 -5.53
N LYS A 98 -10.02 0.63 -4.38
CA LYS A 98 -9.07 0.66 -3.26
C LYS A 98 -7.88 -0.23 -3.59
N LEU A 99 -6.68 0.27 -3.36
CA LEU A 99 -5.44 -0.48 -3.52
C LEU A 99 -5.09 -1.21 -2.22
N GLN A 100 -4.60 -2.44 -2.35
CA GLN A 100 -3.98 -3.19 -1.26
C GLN A 100 -2.51 -3.38 -1.62
N VAL A 101 -1.62 -2.76 -0.84
CA VAL A 101 -0.19 -2.79 -1.11
C VAL A 101 0.51 -3.69 -0.10
N HIS A 102 1.20 -4.71 -0.61
CA HIS A 102 2.05 -5.56 0.21
C HIS A 102 3.40 -4.88 0.42
N CYS A 103 3.64 -4.40 1.64
CA CYS A 103 4.93 -3.83 2.01
C CYS A 103 5.91 -4.95 2.37
N MET A 104 6.92 -5.16 1.53
CA MET A 104 8.05 -6.04 1.88
C MET A 104 9.03 -5.23 2.73
N TRP A 105 9.12 -5.56 4.03
CA TRP A 105 10.07 -4.94 4.94
C TRP A 105 11.51 -5.12 4.44
N ARG A 106 12.07 -4.12 3.74
CA ARG A 106 13.51 -4.03 3.45
C ARG A 106 14.22 -3.37 4.63
N GLY A 107 14.19 -4.05 5.77
CA GLY A 107 15.14 -3.80 6.85
C GLY A 107 16.53 -4.17 6.33
N THR A 108 17.32 -3.16 5.99
CA THR A 108 18.72 -3.31 5.60
C THR A 108 19.48 -3.74 6.85
N PHE A 109 19.56 -5.05 7.06
CA PHE A 109 20.28 -5.69 8.16
C PHE A 109 21.78 -5.57 7.87
N TRP A 110 22.43 -4.52 8.35
CA TRP A 110 23.89 -4.44 8.40
C TRP A 110 24.36 -4.55 9.84
N GLY A 111 25.15 -5.61 10.09
CA GLY A 111 26.13 -5.61 11.18
C GLY A 111 25.93 -6.68 12.26
N GLY A 112 26.45 -7.89 12.00
CA GLY A 112 26.59 -8.98 12.96
C GLY A 112 25.31 -9.80 13.10
N TRP A 113 25.26 -11.12 12.97
CA TRP A 113 26.18 -12.12 13.49
C TRP A 113 26.01 -13.45 12.74
N GLY A 114 27.13 -14.13 12.51
CA GLY A 114 27.24 -15.58 12.50
C GLY A 114 26.26 -16.38 11.62
N LEU A 115 26.49 -16.38 10.31
CA LEU A 115 26.18 -17.57 9.52
C LEU A 115 26.95 -18.75 10.12
N ARG A 116 26.29 -19.54 10.97
CA ARG A 116 26.70 -20.94 11.15
C ARG A 116 26.63 -21.57 9.76
N ARG A 117 27.78 -22.02 9.27
CA ARG A 117 27.94 -22.64 7.95
C ARG A 117 26.80 -23.66 7.74
N PRO A 118 25.99 -23.53 6.68
CA PRO A 118 25.06 -24.59 6.32
C PRO A 118 25.86 -25.82 5.89
N HIS A 119 25.50 -26.98 6.43
CA HIS A 119 26.01 -28.26 5.98
C HIS A 119 25.58 -28.48 4.51
N PRO A 120 26.36 -29.20 3.69
CA PRO A 120 26.07 -29.32 2.27
C PRO A 120 24.78 -30.13 2.05
N GLY A 121 23.73 -29.45 1.57
CA GLY A 121 22.45 -30.03 1.17
C GLY A 121 21.65 -29.04 0.30
N PRO A 122 20.77 -29.53 -0.59
CA PRO A 122 20.09 -28.68 -1.56
C PRO A 122 19.13 -27.73 -0.84
N SER A 123 19.47 -26.44 -0.84
CA SER A 123 18.63 -25.39 -0.24
C SER A 123 17.59 -24.96 -1.26
N VAL A 124 16.39 -25.52 -1.15
CA VAL A 124 15.21 -24.98 -1.83
C VAL A 124 14.88 -23.65 -1.16
N LEU A 125 15.10 -22.55 -1.87
CA LEU A 125 14.65 -21.22 -1.43
C LEU A 125 13.13 -21.18 -1.60
N THR A 126 12.38 -21.46 -0.54
CA THR A 126 10.93 -21.20 -0.52
C THR A 126 10.70 -19.69 -0.34
N PRO A 127 9.72 -19.09 -1.04
CA PRO A 127 9.33 -17.72 -0.77
C PRO A 127 8.81 -17.64 0.68
N VAL A 128 9.38 -16.73 1.45
CA VAL A 128 9.07 -16.54 2.88
C VAL A 128 7.67 -15.93 2.98
N PRO A 129 6.70 -16.57 3.67
CA PRO A 129 5.36 -16.01 3.82
C PRO A 129 5.40 -14.72 4.64
N SER A 130 4.91 -13.64 4.04
CA SER A 130 4.50 -12.35 4.64
C SER A 130 5.04 -12.05 6.04
N LEU A 131 6.20 -11.40 6.11
CA LEU A 131 6.94 -11.00 7.30
C LEU A 131 6.39 -9.75 8.03
N SER A 132 5.10 -9.42 7.89
CA SER A 132 4.51 -8.31 8.63
C SER A 132 4.30 -8.72 10.10
N PRO A 133 4.92 -8.07 11.09
CA PRO A 133 4.57 -8.29 12.49
C PRO A 133 3.13 -7.87 12.74
N GLN A 134 2.37 -8.74 13.41
CA GLN A 134 0.96 -8.53 13.73
C GLN A 134 0.77 -7.87 15.11
N GLU A 135 1.79 -7.93 15.97
CA GLU A 135 1.72 -7.44 17.35
C GLU A 135 3.03 -6.75 17.74
N PHE A 136 2.94 -5.60 18.43
CA PHE A 136 4.09 -4.88 18.99
C PHE A 136 3.95 -4.78 20.52
N LEU A 137 4.97 -5.24 21.23
CA LEU A 137 5.07 -5.21 22.69
C LEU A 137 6.16 -4.22 23.10
N TRP A 138 5.84 -3.27 23.98
CA TRP A 138 6.81 -2.31 24.50
C TRP A 138 7.12 -2.57 25.97
N GLU A 139 8.40 -2.61 26.32
CA GLU A 139 8.91 -2.87 27.67
C GLU A 139 9.96 -1.81 28.05
N LYS A 140 10.01 -1.41 29.32
CA LYS A 140 11.14 -0.60 29.84
C LYS A 140 12.20 -1.55 30.39
N GLU A 141 13.45 -1.36 30.02
CA GLU A 141 14.54 -2.14 30.60
C GLU A 141 14.62 -1.86 32.11
N GLY A 142 14.33 -2.87 32.93
CA GLY A 142 14.26 -2.76 34.39
C GLY A 142 12.86 -2.66 35.00
N SER A 143 11.78 -2.71 34.21
CA SER A 143 10.41 -2.86 34.73
C SER A 143 9.96 -4.33 34.70
N ASP A 144 9.25 -4.77 35.75
CA ASP A 144 8.73 -6.15 35.89
C ASP A 144 7.48 -6.43 35.02
N ALA A 145 6.90 -5.39 34.38
CA ALA A 145 5.70 -5.49 33.56
C ALA A 145 5.84 -4.75 32.21
N PRO A 146 5.25 -5.28 31.12
CA PRO A 146 5.23 -4.61 29.82
C PRO A 146 4.41 -3.31 29.90
N LEU A 147 4.90 -2.26 29.25
CA LEU A 147 4.31 -0.93 29.30
C LEU A 147 3.01 -0.86 28.47
N GLN A 148 3.02 -1.46 27.29
CA GLN A 148 1.90 -1.47 26.35
C GLN A 148 2.00 -2.65 25.37
N LEU A 149 0.84 -3.26 25.07
CA LEU A 149 0.65 -4.10 23.88
C LEU A 149 -0.15 -3.27 22.88
N SER A 150 0.41 -3.01 21.70
CA SER A 150 -0.24 -2.19 20.67
C SER A 150 -0.20 -2.85 19.30
N SER A 151 -1.23 -2.58 18.51
CA SER A 151 -1.30 -2.92 17.08
C SER A 151 -0.30 -2.10 16.24
N ASP A 152 0.20 -1.01 16.79
CA ASP A 152 1.03 -0.03 16.10
C ASP A 152 2.47 -0.02 16.64
N SER A 153 3.44 0.23 15.74
CA SER A 153 4.87 0.27 16.07
C SER A 153 5.32 1.51 16.87
N VAL A 154 4.39 2.27 17.45
CA VAL A 154 4.63 3.60 18.03
C VAL A 154 4.29 3.61 19.52
N LEU A 155 5.24 4.04 20.34
CA LEU A 155 5.04 4.29 21.78
C LEU A 155 4.80 5.79 22.02
N ILE A 156 3.68 6.15 22.63
CA ILE A 156 3.28 7.54 22.87
C ILE A 156 3.26 7.83 24.38
N PHE A 157 4.00 8.84 24.81
CA PHE A 157 3.94 9.38 26.17
C PHE A 157 3.10 10.66 26.17
N PRO A 158 1.91 10.68 26.82
CA PRO A 158 1.08 11.89 26.87
C PRO A 158 1.74 13.00 27.71
N PHE A 159 2.56 12.63 28.70
CA PHE A 159 3.36 13.54 29.52
C PHE A 159 4.72 12.90 29.79
N LEU A 160 5.81 13.59 29.41
CA LEU A 160 7.18 13.13 29.63
C LEU A 160 7.76 13.70 30.92
N ASN A 161 8.24 12.85 31.81
CA ASN A 161 8.96 13.23 33.02
C ASN A 161 10.42 12.76 33.00
N LYS A 162 11.26 13.36 33.85
CA LYS A 162 12.67 12.91 34.03
C LYS A 162 12.76 11.41 34.37
N SER A 163 11.79 10.89 35.11
CA SER A 163 11.66 9.48 35.48
C SER A 163 11.36 8.53 34.31
N ASP A 164 10.90 9.05 33.17
CA ASP A 164 10.65 8.28 31.95
C ASP A 164 11.93 8.08 31.14
N SER A 165 13.03 8.75 31.50
CA SER A 165 14.33 8.45 30.91
C SER A 165 14.68 6.98 31.14
N GLY A 166 15.21 6.33 30.10
CA GLY A 166 15.57 4.92 30.14
C GLY A 166 15.58 4.26 28.77
N THR A 167 15.90 2.97 28.77
CA THR A 167 15.93 2.15 27.56
C THR A 167 14.60 1.43 27.39
N TYR A 168 13.96 1.62 26.24
CA TYR A 168 12.70 1.01 25.84
C TYR A 168 12.96 -0.07 24.81
N VAL A 169 12.28 -1.19 24.94
CA VAL A 169 12.44 -2.37 24.11
C VAL A 169 11.11 -2.63 23.40
N CYS A 170 11.12 -2.70 22.08
CA CYS A 170 9.98 -3.04 21.24
C CYS A 170 10.16 -4.46 20.69
N THR A 171 9.28 -5.37 21.06
CA THR A 171 9.22 -6.73 20.54
C THR A 171 8.08 -6.83 19.53
N ALA A 172 8.39 -6.95 18.25
CA ALA A 172 7.42 -7.14 17.18
C ALA A 172 7.30 -8.63 16.85
N THR A 173 6.10 -9.20 16.98
CA THR A 173 5.82 -10.62 16.78
C THR A 173 5.03 -10.84 15.49
N SER A 174 5.49 -11.78 14.68
CA SER A 174 4.79 -12.28 13.48
C SER A 174 4.61 -13.79 13.59
N SER A 175 3.77 -14.36 12.72
CA SER A 175 3.56 -15.81 12.61
C SER A 175 4.84 -16.61 12.32
N MET A 176 5.89 -15.93 11.85
CA MET A 176 7.21 -16.51 11.56
C MET A 176 8.25 -16.32 12.68
N GLY A 177 7.97 -15.52 13.71
CA GLY A 177 8.91 -15.27 14.81
C GLY A 177 8.78 -13.85 15.39
N SER A 178 9.57 -13.57 16.42
CA SER A 178 9.63 -12.27 17.09
C SER A 178 10.97 -11.56 16.83
N VAL A 179 10.93 -10.25 16.67
CA VAL A 179 12.09 -9.37 16.52
C VAL A 179 12.07 -8.30 17.61
N VAL A 180 13.24 -7.91 18.11
CA VAL A 180 13.38 -6.99 19.25
C VAL A 180 14.22 -5.76 18.85
N ALA A 181 13.72 -4.56 19.11
CA ALA A 181 14.41 -3.28 18.88
C ALA A 181 14.56 -2.51 20.21
N LYS A 182 15.65 -1.76 20.38
CA LYS A 182 15.91 -0.96 21.60
C LYS A 182 16.03 0.52 21.28
N TYR A 183 15.44 1.37 22.12
CA TYR A 183 15.40 2.82 22.01
C TYR A 183 15.80 3.45 23.34
N ASN A 184 16.73 4.41 23.32
CA ASN A 184 17.10 5.15 24.52
C ASN A 184 16.40 6.50 24.51
N LEU A 185 15.59 6.75 25.53
CA LEU A 185 14.93 8.02 25.74
C LEU A 185 15.66 8.75 26.88
N ASP A 186 16.18 9.94 26.58
CA ASP A 186 16.76 10.85 27.57
C ASP A 186 15.88 12.10 27.67
N VAL A 187 15.27 12.32 28.84
CA VAL A 187 14.41 13.47 29.09
C VAL A 187 15.21 14.49 29.92
N SER A 188 16.05 15.26 29.24
CA SER A 188 16.76 16.39 29.84
C SER A 188 15.79 17.57 30.04
N GLY A 189 15.18 17.65 31.21
CA GLY A 189 14.32 18.79 31.57
C GLY A 189 15.13 20.05 31.88
N GLU A 190 14.76 21.16 31.24
CA GLU A 190 15.14 22.53 31.62
C GLU A 190 14.69 22.86 33.06
#